data_AF-A0A4Z0P1R4-F1
#
_entry.id   AF-A0A4Z0P1R4-F1
#
_cell.length_a   1.000
_cell.length_b   1.000
_cell.length_c   1.000
_cell.angle_alpha   90.00
_cell.angle_beta   90.00
_cell.angle_gamma   90.00
#
_symmetry.space_group_name_H-M   'P 1'
#
loop_
_entity.id
_entity.type
_entity.pdbx_description
1 polymer ?
#
loop_
_entity_poly.entity_id
_entity_poly.type
_entity_poly.pdbx_seq_one_letter_code
_entity_poly.pdbx_strand_id
1 'polypeptide(L)'
;MAESPTIQLLDIIQMSPKETFLVGHFTGAVKPGPWELRLNGEPMATLDITGEAEIEAGRKGKLAPPRVVVCRGTVEKSRIDFTRDEVTLVRQG
;
A
#
# COMPACT_ATOMS: atom_id res chain seq x y z
N MET A 1 8.41 -2.42 -19.03
CA MET A 1 7.89 -3.28 -17.95
C MET A 1 7.26 -2.36 -16.94
N ALA A 2 5.97 -2.52 -16.64
CA ALA A 2 5.31 -1.66 -15.66
C ALA A 2 5.97 -1.88 -14.29
N GLU A 3 6.60 -0.84 -13.75
CA GLU A 3 7.16 -0.86 -12.39
C GLU A 3 5.99 -1.14 -11.44
N SER A 4 5.98 -2.34 -10.86
CA SER A 4 5.01 -2.74 -9.84
C SER A 4 5.70 -2.56 -8.49
N PRO A 5 5.50 -1.42 -7.80
CA PRO A 5 6.13 -1.19 -6.52
C PRO A 5 5.77 -2.34 -5.56
N THR A 6 6.81 -2.96 -5.03
CA THR A 6 6.69 -3.88 -3.90
C THR A 6 6.45 -3.05 -2.64
N ILE A 7 5.55 -3.54 -1.81
CA ILE A 7 5.26 -2.94 -0.51
C ILE A 7 5.70 -3.93 0.56
N GLN A 8 6.62 -3.50 1.42
CA GLN A 8 6.71 -4.07 2.74
C GLN A 8 5.61 -3.42 3.58
N LEU A 9 4.43 -4.05 3.58
CA LEU A 9 3.26 -3.54 4.26
C LEU A 9 3.44 -3.73 5.77
N LEU A 10 3.18 -2.67 6.53
CA LEU A 10 3.26 -2.68 7.99
C LEU A 10 1.87 -2.66 8.61
N ASP A 11 0.92 -1.98 7.96
CA ASP A 11 -0.46 -1.97 8.40
C ASP A 11 -1.43 -1.60 7.26
N ILE A 12 -2.70 -1.94 7.47
CA ILE A 12 -3.84 -1.41 6.72
C ILE A 12 -4.82 -0.82 7.72
N ILE A 13 -5.15 0.45 7.54
CA ILE A 13 -6.12 1.17 8.35
C ILE A 13 -7.32 1.48 7.45
N GLN A 14 -8.43 0.79 7.68
CA GLN A 14 -9.65 0.99 6.93
C GLN A 14 -10.62 1.87 7.73
N MET A 15 -10.70 3.15 7.39
CA MET A 15 -11.68 4.06 8.01
C MET A 15 -13.07 3.82 7.41
N SER A 16 -13.13 3.65 6.09
CA SER A 16 -14.35 3.30 5.36
C SER A 16 -13.99 2.76 3.95
N PRO A 17 -14.94 2.20 3.18
CA PRO A 17 -14.67 1.85 1.78
C PRO A 17 -14.24 3.04 0.89
N LYS A 18 -14.50 4.28 1.33
CA LYS A 18 -14.09 5.50 0.63
C LYS A 18 -12.72 6.02 1.08
N GLU A 19 -12.15 5.45 2.14
CA GLU A 19 -10.89 5.89 2.73
C GLU A 19 -10.20 4.74 3.47
N THR A 20 -9.16 4.22 2.85
CA THR A 20 -8.28 3.17 3.33
C THR A 20 -6.84 3.63 3.21
N PHE A 21 -6.05 3.35 4.22
CA PHE A 21 -4.62 3.68 4.27
C PHE A 21 -3.79 2.41 4.20
N LEU A 22 -2.83 2.39 3.27
CA LEU A 22 -1.77 1.39 3.22
C LEU A 22 -0.51 1.99 3.85
N VAL A 23 -0.03 1.41 4.95
CA VAL A 23 1.13 1.90 5.67
C VAL A 23 2.30 0.95 5.41
N GLY A 24 3.42 1.45 4.88
CA GLY A 24 4.55 0.57 4.61
C GLY A 24 5.77 1.22 3.96
N HIS A 25 6.74 0.39 3.61
CA HIS A 25 7.89 0.81 2.79
C HIS A 25 7.67 0.38 1.35
N PHE A 26 7.81 1.33 0.42
CA PHE A 26 7.50 1.13 -1.00
C PHE A 26 8.77 1.31 -1.82
N THR A 27 9.03 0.39 -2.76
CA THR A 27 10.23 0.43 -3.61
C THR A 27 10.14 1.40 -4.80
N GLY A 28 9.03 2.15 -4.92
CA GLY A 28 8.81 3.10 -6.02
C GLY A 28 7.75 4.15 -5.74
N ALA A 29 7.49 5.00 -6.74
CA ALA A 29 6.44 6.02 -6.67
C ALA A 29 5.05 5.39 -6.84
N VAL A 30 4.09 5.83 -6.03
CA VAL A 30 2.71 5.35 -6.09
C VAL A 30 1.84 6.52 -6.54
N LYS A 31 1.49 6.54 -7.83
CA LYS A 31 0.71 7.64 -8.42
C LYS A 31 -0.79 7.45 -8.21
N PRO A 32 -1.59 8.53 -8.16
CA PRO A 32 -3.03 8.43 -8.14
C PRO A 32 -3.61 7.64 -9.32
N GLY A 33 -4.77 7.01 -9.10
CA GLY A 33 -5.49 6.20 -10.06
C GLY A 33 -5.69 4.76 -9.60
N PRO A 34 -6.19 3.88 -10.49
CA PRO A 34 -6.50 2.50 -10.14
C PRO A 34 -5.25 1.60 -10.07
N TRP A 35 -5.20 0.78 -9.03
CA TRP A 35 -4.16 -0.22 -8.78
C TRP A 35 -4.79 -1.53 -8.33
N GLU A 36 -4.20 -2.64 -8.74
CA GLU A 36 -4.51 -3.96 -8.23
C GLU A 36 -3.52 -4.30 -7.11
N LEU A 37 -4.06 -4.51 -5.91
CA LEU A 37 -3.32 -5.06 -4.77
C LEU A 37 -3.23 -6.57 -4.96
N ARG A 38 -2.00 -7.09 -4.93
CA ARG A 38 -1.73 -8.52 -5.01
C ARG A 38 -1.08 -9.02 -3.74
N LEU A 39 -1.49 -10.21 -3.32
CA LEU A 39 -0.94 -10.93 -2.20
C LEU A 39 -0.27 -12.20 -2.75
N ASN A 40 1.06 -12.32 -2.57
CA ASN A 40 1.85 -13.42 -3.11
C ASN A 40 1.63 -13.64 -4.62
N GLY A 41 1.45 -12.55 -5.37
CA GLY A 41 1.20 -12.55 -6.82
C GLY A 41 -0.28 -12.68 -7.23
N GLU A 42 -1.17 -13.04 -6.31
CA GLU A 42 -2.59 -13.23 -6.57
C GLU A 42 -3.39 -11.94 -6.35
N PRO A 43 -4.30 -11.56 -7.27
CA PRO A 43 -5.18 -10.41 -7.09
C PRO A 43 -6.02 -10.53 -5.81
N MET A 44 -5.98 -9.48 -4.99
CA MET A 44 -6.71 -9.41 -3.73
C MET A 44 -7.80 -8.33 -3.76
N ALA A 45 -7.47 -7.14 -4.27
CA ALA A 45 -8.39 -6.02 -4.35
C ALA A 45 -7.99 -5.04 -5.45
N THR A 46 -8.96 -4.29 -5.96
CA THR A 46 -8.70 -3.10 -6.78
C THR A 46 -8.90 -1.86 -5.92
N LEU A 47 -7.88 -1.00 -5.88
CA LEU A 47 -7.84 0.22 -5.09
C LEU A 47 -7.73 1.44 -6.01
N ASP A 48 -8.49 2.49 -5.74
CA ASP A 48 -8.33 3.80 -6.38
C ASP A 48 -7.46 4.68 -5.48
N ILE A 49 -6.17 4.77 -5.79
CA ILE A 49 -5.21 5.56 -5.02
C ILE A 49 -5.47 7.04 -5.26
N THR A 50 -5.62 7.80 -4.20
CA THR A 50 -5.90 9.24 -4.26
C THR A 50 -4.65 10.07 -4.01
N GLY A 51 -3.65 9.52 -3.32
CA GLY A 51 -2.36 10.18 -3.06
C GLY A 51 -1.59 9.55 -1.91
N GLU A 52 -0.64 10.31 -1.38
CA GLU A 52 0.16 9.94 -0.22
C GLU A 52 -0.04 10.95 0.90
N ALA A 53 -0.13 10.48 2.14
CA ALA A 53 -0.15 11.33 3.32
C ALA A 53 1.26 11.40 3.92
N GLU A 54 1.68 12.62 4.27
CA GLU A 54 2.92 12.81 5.02
C GLU A 54 2.73 12.30 6.45
N ILE A 55 3.61 11.41 6.88
CA ILE A 55 3.75 11.06 8.29
C ILE A 55 4.86 11.94 8.87
N GLU A 56 4.60 12.62 9.98
CA GLU A 56 5.67 13.23 10.76
C GLU A 56 6.60 12.12 11.28
N ALA A 57 7.69 11.90 10.58
CA ALA A 57 8.71 10.96 10.99
C ALA A 57 9.46 11.51 12.21
N GLY A 58 9.23 10.91 13.38
CA GLY A 58 10.13 11.07 14.52
C GLY A 58 11.54 10.64 14.11
N ARG A 59 12.46 11.60 13.95
CA ARG A 59 13.85 11.38 13.53
C ARG A 59 14.63 10.58 14.60
N LYS A 60 14.50 9.26 14.61
CA LYS A 60 15.41 8.35 15.32
C LYS A 60 15.65 7.09 14.49
N GLY A 61 16.57 7.17 13.53
CA GLY A 61 17.08 5.99 12.82
C GLY A 61 17.59 6.28 11.40
N LYS A 62 18.47 5.42 10.88
CA LYS A 62 19.01 5.46 9.50
C LYS A 62 18.03 4.94 8.44
N LEU A 63 16.87 4.43 8.84
CA LEU A 63 15.85 3.89 7.94
C LEU A 63 14.89 5.00 7.51
N ALA A 64 14.56 5.04 6.22
CA ALA A 64 13.53 5.93 5.72
C ALA A 64 12.21 5.62 6.45
N PRO A 65 11.44 6.64 6.86
CA PRO A 65 10.16 6.40 7.51
C PRO A 65 9.20 5.65 6.56
N PRO A 66 8.24 4.89 7.11
CA PRO A 66 7.16 4.35 6.29
C PRO A 66 6.38 5.49 5.62
N ARG A 67 5.74 5.16 4.50
CA ARG A 67 4.83 6.04 3.76
C ARG A 67 3.40 5.58 4.01
N VAL A 68 2.46 6.52 3.94
CA VAL A 68 1.02 6.23 3.95
C VAL A 68 0.48 6.53 2.57
N VAL A 69 -0.05 5.50 1.91
CA VAL A 69 -0.80 5.65 0.66
C VAL A 69 -2.29 5.72 1.00
N VAL A 70 -2.97 6.75 0.52
CA VAL A 70 -4.41 6.94 0.69
C VAL A 70 -5.14 6.40 -0.53
N CYS A 71 -6.14 5.57 -0.32
CA CYS A 71 -6.91 4.95 -1.40
C CYS A 71 -8.38 4.75 -1.05
N ARG A 72 -9.19 4.49 -2.08
CA ARG A 72 -10.57 4.02 -1.96
C ARG A 72 -10.60 2.53 -2.28
N GLY A 73 -11.43 1.78 -1.58
CA GLY A 73 -11.57 0.34 -1.71
C GLY A 73 -11.42 -0.37 -0.37
N THR A 74 -11.97 -1.58 -0.31
CA THR A 74 -11.94 -2.44 0.87
C THR A 74 -10.81 -3.45 0.71
N VAL A 75 -10.03 -3.68 1.77
CA VAL A 75 -8.99 -4.71 1.79
C VAL A 75 -9.28 -5.70 2.90
N GLU A 76 -9.32 -6.98 2.56
CA GLU A 76 -9.53 -8.07 3.52
C GLU A 76 -8.25 -8.35 4.33
N LYS A 77 -7.91 -7.43 5.24
CA LYS A 77 -6.67 -7.45 6.04
C LYS A 77 -6.38 -8.79 6.72
N SER A 78 -7.42 -9.54 7.12
CA SER A 78 -7.28 -10.85 7.77
C SER A 78 -6.61 -11.93 6.90
N ARG A 79 -6.50 -11.71 5.59
CA ARG A 79 -5.81 -12.62 4.67
C ARG A 79 -4.29 -12.40 4.60
N ILE A 80 -3.77 -11.35 5.22
CA ILE A 80 -2.37 -10.93 5.07
C ILE A 80 -1.57 -11.25 6.34
N ASP A 81 -0.51 -12.05 6.20
CA ASP A 81 0.57 -12.15 7.17
C ASP A 81 1.66 -11.12 6.81
N PHE A 82 1.66 -9.97 7.51
CA PHE A 82 2.61 -8.87 7.29
C PHE A 82 4.09 -9.24 7.48
N THR A 83 4.40 -10.44 8.01
CA THR A 83 5.77 -10.90 8.22
C THR A 83 6.26 -11.86 7.15
N ARG A 84 5.36 -12.45 6.37
CA ARG A 84 5.68 -13.53 5.42
C ARG A 84 5.20 -13.25 4.01
N ASP A 85 4.07 -12.59 3.87
CA ASP A 85 3.46 -12.38 2.57
C ASP A 85 4.12 -11.24 1.82
N GLU A 86 4.27 -11.44 0.51
CA GLU A 86 4.62 -10.39 -0.42
C GLU A 86 3.37 -9.63 -0.83
N VAL A 87 3.41 -8.31 -0.67
CA VAL A 87 2.35 -7.42 -1.15
C VAL A 87 2.89 -6.53 -2.26
N THR A 88 2.21 -6.50 -3.39
CA THR A 88 2.59 -5.66 -4.54
C THR A 88 1.40 -4.84 -5.03
N LEU A 89 1.69 -3.69 -5.63
CA LEU A 89 0.70 -2.90 -6.37
C LEU A 89 1.02 -2.94 -7.85
N VAL A 90 0.02 -3.25 -8.67
CA VAL A 90 0.11 -3.26 -10.13
C VAL A 90 -0.82 -2.21 -10.70
N ARG A 91 -0.27 -1.22 -11.40
CA ARG A 91 -1.05 -0.11 -11.95
C ARG A 91 -2.00 -0.60 -13.04
N GLN A 92 -3.26 -0.21 -12.96
CA GLN A 92 -4.30 -0.59 -13.91
C GLN A 92 -4.56 0.57 -14.88
N GLY A 93 -3.63 0.80 -15.82
CA GLY A 93 -3.71 1.88 -16.83
C GLY A 93 -2.83 3.09 -16.54
#